data_AF-A0A3D9IVN1-F1
#
_entry.id   AF-A0A3D9IVN1-F1
#
_cell.length_a   1.000
_cell.length_b   1.000
_cell.length_c   1.000
_cell.angle_alpha   90.00
_cell.angle_beta   90.00
_cell.angle_gamma   90.00
#
_symmetry.space_group_name_H-M   'P 1'
#
loop_
_entity.id
_entity.type
_entity.pdbx_description
1 polymer ?
#
loop_
_entity_poly.entity_id
_entity_poly.type
_entity_poly.pdbx_seq_one_letter_code
_entity_poly.pdbx_strand_id
1 'polypeptide(L)'
;MKYPIAKYKFNKVVLGATLGLTIAFSAGTMFADGHAAHAAAAAVQTTAANGAAHSIADDVIAVGKKFMGVRYLYGAESDRTDAFDCSSFTQYVFNQNGISIPRSSRQQAQVGVYVPKSQLQAGDLIFSDTNRDGVINHVSLYIGDGKILHTYRVGIGVTISEFEGSTWDKTYVTARRVIPADTSSDNGQSQTDQATTTDDKESTDMNDSGLFFFY
;
A
#
# COMPACT_ATOMS: atom_id res chain seq x y z
N MET A 1 -22.49 45.80 -7.69
CA MET A 1 -22.43 44.47 -8.34
C MET A 1 -23.35 43.52 -7.56
N LYS A 2 -24.40 43.00 -8.22
CA LYS A 2 -25.44 42.15 -7.64
C LYS A 2 -25.15 40.70 -8.04
N TYR A 3 -24.92 39.82 -7.08
CA TYR A 3 -24.78 38.38 -7.31
C TYR A 3 -26.13 37.68 -7.09
N PRO A 4 -26.63 36.84 -8.02
CA PRO A 4 -27.83 36.04 -7.76
C PRO A 4 -27.49 34.77 -6.96
N ILE A 5 -28.31 34.53 -5.92
CA ILE A 5 -28.27 33.35 -5.06
C ILE A 5 -29.06 32.22 -5.74
N ALA A 6 -28.41 31.08 -5.98
CA ALA A 6 -29.07 29.89 -6.52
C ALA A 6 -29.94 29.21 -5.45
N LYS A 7 -31.21 28.95 -5.78
CA LYS A 7 -32.16 28.21 -4.93
C LYS A 7 -32.02 26.71 -5.21
N TYR A 8 -31.58 25.93 -4.22
CA TYR A 8 -31.62 24.47 -4.28
C TYR A 8 -32.99 23.94 -3.83
N LYS A 9 -33.61 23.09 -4.65
CA LYS A 9 -34.87 22.39 -4.35
C LYS A 9 -34.57 21.03 -3.71
N PHE A 10 -35.11 20.80 -2.52
CA PHE A 10 -35.15 19.49 -1.85
C PHE A 10 -36.21 18.61 -2.53
N ASN A 11 -35.83 17.42 -2.99
CA ASN A 11 -36.79 16.34 -3.28
C ASN A 11 -36.74 15.31 -2.13
N LYS A 12 -37.93 15.03 -1.59
CA LYS A 12 -38.20 14.12 -0.48
C LYS A 12 -39.16 13.02 -0.96
N VAL A 13 -38.87 11.77 -0.53
CA VAL A 13 -39.80 10.65 -0.22
C VAL A 13 -40.33 9.91 -1.48
N VAL A 14 -40.40 8.57 -1.55
CA VAL A 14 -41.37 7.68 -0.88
C VAL A 14 -40.84 6.26 -0.65
N LEU A 15 -41.14 5.78 0.56
CA LEU A 15 -41.03 4.45 1.15
C LEU A 15 -42.13 3.53 0.59
N GLY A 16 -41.79 2.36 0.05
CA GLY A 16 -42.76 1.36 -0.43
C GLY A 16 -42.66 0.07 0.38
N ALA A 17 -43.56 -0.10 1.37
CA ALA A 17 -43.75 -1.34 2.11
C ALA A 17 -44.95 -2.10 1.52
N THR A 18 -44.75 -3.33 1.06
CA THR A 18 -45.85 -4.22 0.64
C THR A 18 -45.98 -5.38 1.62
N LEU A 19 -47.11 -5.40 2.34
CA LEU A 19 -47.62 -6.50 3.14
C LEU A 19 -48.18 -7.60 2.23
N GLY A 20 -47.68 -8.83 2.36
CA GLY A 20 -48.31 -10.03 1.81
C GLY A 20 -48.80 -10.92 2.95
N LEU A 21 -50.13 -11.04 3.08
CA LEU A 21 -50.80 -11.90 4.07
C LEU A 21 -51.12 -13.27 3.45
N THR A 22 -50.85 -14.31 4.24
CA THR A 22 -50.96 -15.76 4.03
C THR A 22 -52.40 -16.31 3.96
N ILE A 23 -52.60 -17.47 3.30
CA ILE A 23 -53.50 -18.55 3.77
C ILE A 23 -52.85 -19.92 3.55
N ALA A 24 -52.94 -20.76 4.58
CA ALA A 24 -52.34 -22.08 4.79
C ALA A 24 -53.10 -23.25 4.14
N PHE A 25 -52.51 -24.45 4.09
CA PHE A 25 -53.23 -25.72 4.33
C PHE A 25 -52.29 -26.86 4.82
N SER A 26 -52.54 -27.27 6.07
CA SER A 26 -52.48 -28.62 6.71
C SER A 26 -51.28 -29.58 6.58
N ALA A 27 -50.61 -29.74 7.73
CA ALA A 27 -50.32 -30.98 8.49
C ALA A 27 -50.28 -32.36 7.81
N GLY A 28 -49.11 -33.00 7.90
CA GLY A 28 -48.92 -34.46 7.94
C GLY A 28 -47.73 -34.79 8.85
N THR A 29 -47.95 -35.58 9.88
CA THR A 29 -46.98 -35.94 10.93
C THR A 29 -46.39 -37.35 10.76
N MET A 30 -45.05 -37.45 10.83
CA MET A 30 -44.20 -38.54 11.41
C MET A 30 -44.20 -39.90 10.64
N PHE A 31 -43.13 -40.68 10.43
CA PHE A 31 -41.92 -41.03 11.20
C PHE A 31 -40.76 -41.39 10.24
N ALA A 32 -39.54 -40.89 10.48
CA ALA A 32 -38.34 -41.62 10.93
C ALA A 32 -37.69 -42.61 9.92
N ASP A 33 -36.54 -42.21 9.36
CA ASP A 33 -35.33 -43.04 9.34
C ASP A 33 -34.10 -42.13 9.16
N GLY A 34 -33.13 -42.33 10.04
CA GLY A 34 -31.94 -41.50 10.15
C GLY A 34 -30.91 -41.84 9.08
N HIS A 35 -30.39 -40.83 8.40
CA HIS A 35 -29.01 -40.77 7.91
C HIS A 35 -28.56 -39.31 7.94
N ALA A 36 -27.36 -39.11 8.48
CA ALA A 36 -26.73 -37.84 8.75
C ALA A 36 -26.59 -36.95 7.51
N ALA A 37 -27.18 -35.75 7.56
CA ALA A 37 -26.82 -34.63 6.69
C ALA A 37 -27.20 -33.28 7.34
N HIS A 38 -26.88 -33.12 8.63
CA HIS A 38 -26.87 -31.81 9.29
C HIS A 38 -25.50 -31.56 9.90
N ALA A 39 -24.51 -31.33 9.02
CA ALA A 39 -23.17 -30.87 9.39
C ALA A 39 -22.50 -30.20 8.17
N ALA A 40 -23.09 -29.13 7.64
CA ALA A 40 -22.46 -28.31 6.58
C ALA A 40 -23.04 -26.89 6.55
N ALA A 41 -23.12 -26.22 7.69
CA ALA A 41 -23.44 -24.79 7.76
C ALA A 41 -22.84 -24.14 9.01
N ALA A 42 -21.56 -24.43 9.29
CA ALA A 42 -20.81 -23.82 10.39
C ALA A 42 -19.30 -23.88 10.10
N ALA A 43 -18.84 -23.20 9.04
CA ALA A 43 -17.40 -22.98 8.80
C ALA A 43 -17.14 -21.87 7.75
N VAL A 44 -17.65 -20.66 7.94
CA VAL A 44 -17.07 -19.46 7.29
C VAL A 44 -17.13 -18.28 8.28
N GLN A 45 -16.46 -18.43 9.41
CA GLN A 45 -16.04 -17.30 10.24
C GLN A 45 -14.67 -17.65 10.81
N THR A 46 -13.65 -17.60 9.95
CA THR A 46 -12.27 -17.65 10.39
C THR A 46 -11.58 -16.39 9.90
N THR A 47 -11.05 -15.63 10.87
CA THR A 47 -10.01 -14.61 10.76
C THR A 47 -10.34 -13.27 10.08
N ALA A 48 -11.33 -12.56 10.63
CA ALA A 48 -11.30 -11.09 10.65
C ALA A 48 -10.66 -10.60 11.98
N ALA A 49 -9.43 -11.01 12.24
CA ALA A 49 -8.61 -10.54 13.38
C ALA A 49 -7.16 -11.04 13.27
N ASN A 50 -6.52 -10.90 12.11
CA ASN A 50 -5.07 -10.77 12.11
C ASN A 50 -4.81 -9.29 12.38
N GLY A 51 -4.03 -8.96 13.41
CA GLY A 51 -3.55 -7.59 13.62
C GLY A 51 -3.05 -7.05 12.27
N ALA A 52 -3.57 -5.88 11.88
CA ALA A 52 -3.37 -5.32 10.54
C ALA A 52 -1.92 -5.57 10.10
N ALA A 53 -1.74 -6.46 9.12
CA ALA A 53 -0.42 -6.76 8.61
C ALA A 53 0.21 -5.44 8.21
N HIS A 54 1.31 -5.07 8.87
CA HIS A 54 1.98 -3.80 8.64
C HIS A 54 2.49 -3.81 7.21
N SER A 55 1.96 -2.93 6.37
CA SER A 55 2.31 -2.89 4.95
C SER A 55 3.50 -1.97 4.73
N ILE A 56 4.27 -2.20 3.65
CA ILE A 56 5.32 -1.27 3.23
C ILE A 56 4.75 0.14 3.00
N ALA A 57 3.49 0.25 2.59
CA ALA A 57 2.81 1.54 2.46
C ALA A 57 2.69 2.26 3.80
N ASP A 58 2.35 1.54 4.88
CA ASP A 58 2.28 2.11 6.22
C ASP A 58 3.65 2.59 6.70
N ASP A 59 4.72 1.83 6.44
CA ASP A 59 6.10 2.20 6.75
C ASP A 59 6.53 3.47 6.00
N VAL A 60 6.28 3.54 4.68
CA VAL A 60 6.54 4.72 3.84
C VAL A 60 5.81 5.94 4.42
N ILE A 61 4.52 5.80 4.73
CA ILE A 61 3.73 6.91 5.30
C ILE A 61 4.25 7.31 6.68
N ALA A 62 4.62 6.34 7.53
CA ALA A 62 5.16 6.59 8.85
C ALA A 62 6.50 7.34 8.79
N VAL A 63 7.40 6.95 7.87
CA VAL A 63 8.65 7.68 7.62
C VAL A 63 8.35 9.11 7.16
N GLY A 64 7.44 9.30 6.20
CA GLY A 64 7.08 10.64 5.72
C GLY A 64 6.55 11.54 6.84
N LYS A 65 5.71 11.00 7.75
CA LYS A 65 5.15 11.75 8.89
C LYS A 65 6.21 12.18 9.90
N LYS A 66 7.39 11.55 9.96
CA LYS A 66 8.50 12.03 10.82
C LYS A 66 9.05 13.39 10.40
N PHE A 67 8.83 13.79 9.14
CA PHE A 67 9.33 15.03 8.58
C PHE A 67 8.30 16.16 8.56
N MET A 68 7.14 16.00 9.20
CA MET A 68 6.10 17.04 9.26
C MET A 68 6.71 18.39 9.68
N GLY A 69 6.45 19.43 8.89
CA GLY A 69 6.96 20.79 9.10
C GLY A 69 8.36 21.06 8.54
N VAL A 70 9.13 20.06 8.11
CA VAL A 70 10.43 20.27 7.45
C VAL A 70 10.25 21.15 6.22
N ARG A 71 11.05 22.21 6.12
CA ARG A 71 10.84 23.30 5.16
C ARG A 71 10.99 22.83 3.71
N TYR A 72 10.25 23.48 2.83
CA TYR A 72 10.44 23.34 1.40
C TYR A 72 11.72 24.02 0.92
N LEU A 73 12.46 23.38 0.02
CA LEU A 73 13.55 23.94 -0.75
C LEU A 73 13.50 23.38 -2.17
N TYR A 74 13.23 24.23 -3.16
CA TYR A 74 13.20 23.84 -4.57
C TYR A 74 14.55 23.23 -4.99
N GLY A 75 14.52 22.04 -5.59
CA GLY A 75 15.74 21.37 -6.06
C GLY A 75 16.60 20.77 -4.93
N ALA A 76 16.08 20.57 -3.72
CA ALA A 76 16.86 19.99 -2.62
C ALA A 76 17.52 18.65 -3.00
N GLU A 77 18.80 18.47 -2.70
CA GLU A 77 19.51 17.22 -3.00
C GLU A 77 18.87 16.00 -2.30
N SER A 78 19.01 14.82 -2.90
CA SER A 78 18.37 13.56 -2.44
C SER A 78 18.75 13.12 -1.02
N ASP A 79 19.94 13.51 -0.57
CA ASP A 79 20.55 13.11 0.69
C ASP A 79 20.21 14.05 1.85
N ARG A 80 19.47 15.13 1.59
CA ARG A 80 19.06 16.10 2.61
C ARG A 80 17.81 15.68 3.33
N THR A 81 17.77 16.00 4.62
CA THR A 81 16.61 15.81 5.50
C THR A 81 16.19 17.07 6.26
N ASP A 82 17.00 18.14 6.21
CA ASP A 82 16.69 19.44 6.81
C ASP A 82 15.80 20.32 5.92
N ALA A 83 15.64 19.95 4.64
CA ALA A 83 14.75 20.56 3.67
C ALA A 83 14.49 19.62 2.51
N PHE A 84 13.30 19.72 1.91
CA PHE A 84 12.90 18.91 0.76
C PHE A 84 12.23 19.75 -0.33
N ASP A 85 12.32 19.32 -1.59
CA ASP A 85 11.26 19.57 -2.56
C ASP A 85 10.28 18.38 -2.62
N CYS A 86 9.24 18.49 -3.46
CA CYS A 86 8.21 17.46 -3.56
C CYS A 86 8.78 16.07 -3.91
N SER A 87 9.72 16.01 -4.84
CA SER A 87 10.26 14.76 -5.38
C SER A 87 11.44 14.18 -4.59
N SER A 88 12.27 15.02 -3.97
CA SER A 88 13.30 14.58 -3.01
C SER A 88 12.66 14.05 -1.73
N PHE A 89 11.55 14.64 -1.27
CA PHE A 89 10.77 14.11 -0.16
C PHE A 89 10.27 12.69 -0.44
N THR A 90 9.56 12.48 -1.55
CA THR A 90 9.07 11.14 -1.92
C THR A 90 10.24 10.18 -2.11
N GLN A 91 11.27 10.59 -2.84
CA GLN A 91 12.46 9.76 -3.06
C GLN A 91 13.09 9.29 -1.74
N TYR A 92 13.29 10.21 -0.80
CA TYR A 92 13.85 9.87 0.50
C TYR A 92 12.97 8.86 1.25
N VAL A 93 11.67 9.12 1.34
CA VAL A 93 10.73 8.29 2.11
C VAL A 93 10.62 6.87 1.54
N PHE A 94 10.59 6.71 0.22
CA PHE A 94 10.61 5.40 -0.43
C PHE A 94 11.97 4.70 -0.27
N ASN A 95 13.07 5.45 -0.36
CA ASN A 95 14.42 4.88 -0.20
C ASN A 95 14.67 4.33 1.21
N GLN A 96 14.08 4.93 2.25
CA GLN A 96 14.13 4.38 3.62
C GLN A 96 13.48 2.98 3.75
N ASN A 97 12.68 2.59 2.75
CA ASN A 97 11.98 1.31 2.69
C ASN A 97 12.51 0.44 1.53
N GLY A 98 13.75 0.69 1.07
CA GLY A 98 14.41 -0.10 0.03
C GLY A 98 13.86 0.14 -1.39
N ILE A 99 12.97 1.11 -1.58
CA ILE A 99 12.38 1.42 -2.89
C ILE A 99 13.09 2.62 -3.49
N SER A 100 13.97 2.37 -4.46
CA SER A 100 14.66 3.42 -5.20
C SER A 100 13.77 3.98 -6.30
N ILE A 101 13.58 5.31 -6.30
CA ILE A 101 12.86 6.03 -7.35
C ILE A 101 13.71 7.20 -7.89
N PRO A 102 13.49 7.65 -9.14
CA PRO A 102 14.23 8.76 -9.72
C PRO A 102 14.10 10.07 -8.94
N ARG A 103 15.04 10.99 -9.15
CA ARG A 103 15.10 12.26 -8.42
C ARG A 103 13.94 13.21 -8.73
N SER A 104 13.53 13.33 -10.00
CA SER A 104 12.53 14.34 -10.40
C SER A 104 11.11 13.76 -10.45
N SER A 105 10.11 14.59 -10.17
CA SER A 105 8.68 14.21 -10.27
C SER A 105 8.31 13.70 -11.66
N ARG A 106 8.89 14.27 -12.72
CA ARG A 106 8.67 13.84 -14.11
C ARG A 106 9.17 12.42 -14.37
N GLN A 107 10.35 12.08 -13.84
CA GLN A 107 10.89 10.72 -13.96
C GLN A 107 10.16 9.74 -13.04
N GLN A 108 9.80 10.16 -11.82
CA GLN A 108 8.98 9.35 -10.91
C GLN A 108 7.63 8.98 -11.55
N ALA A 109 7.04 9.88 -12.34
CA ALA A 109 5.80 9.63 -13.07
C ALA A 109 5.92 8.57 -14.19
N GLN A 110 7.13 8.07 -14.47
CA GLN A 110 7.41 7.08 -15.53
C GLN A 110 7.81 5.70 -14.98
N VAL A 111 7.96 5.54 -13.67
CA VAL A 111 8.31 4.27 -13.04
C VAL A 111 7.13 3.66 -12.28
N GLY A 112 7.22 2.36 -11.99
CA GLY A 112 6.14 1.61 -11.35
C GLY A 112 4.95 1.37 -12.26
N VAL A 113 3.82 0.97 -11.66
CA VAL A 113 2.61 0.59 -12.37
C VAL A 113 1.64 1.77 -12.40
N TYR A 114 0.98 2.00 -13.55
CA TYR A 114 -0.10 2.99 -13.64
C TYR A 114 -1.26 2.62 -12.71
N VAL A 115 -1.79 3.60 -11.98
CA VAL A 115 -2.96 3.43 -11.13
C VAL A 115 -4.11 4.30 -11.65
N PRO A 116 -5.26 3.71 -12.02
CA PRO A 116 -6.48 4.49 -12.25
C PRO A 116 -6.84 5.28 -11.00
N LYS A 117 -7.26 6.53 -11.15
CA LYS A 117 -7.58 7.40 -10.00
C LYS A 117 -8.62 6.81 -9.04
N SER A 118 -9.58 6.03 -9.54
CA SER A 118 -10.59 5.32 -8.74
C SER A 118 -10.04 4.12 -7.94
N GLN A 119 -8.79 3.74 -8.16
CA GLN A 119 -8.10 2.61 -7.51
C GLN A 119 -6.88 3.05 -6.70
N LEU A 120 -6.82 4.35 -6.35
CA LEU A 120 -5.79 4.88 -5.48
C LEU A 120 -5.81 4.16 -4.13
N GLN A 121 -4.62 3.75 -3.69
CA GLN A 121 -4.35 3.11 -2.42
C GLN A 121 -3.26 3.86 -1.69
N ALA A 122 -3.29 3.83 -0.36
CA ALA A 122 -2.22 4.38 0.46
C ALA A 122 -0.86 3.84 -0.01
N GLY A 123 0.12 4.73 -0.18
CA GLY A 123 1.41 4.38 -0.79
C GLY A 123 1.55 4.73 -2.27
N ASP A 124 0.46 5.08 -2.97
CA ASP A 124 0.55 5.53 -4.37
C ASP A 124 1.12 6.94 -4.48
N LEU A 125 1.91 7.19 -5.54
CA LEU A 125 2.36 8.52 -5.91
C LEU A 125 1.35 9.19 -6.84
N ILE A 126 0.91 10.39 -6.50
CA ILE A 126 0.03 11.23 -7.31
C ILE A 126 0.86 12.34 -7.95
N PHE A 127 0.71 12.51 -9.26
CA PHE A 127 1.41 13.52 -10.04
C PHE A 127 0.45 14.56 -10.58
N SER A 128 0.85 15.83 -10.46
CA SER A 128 0.04 16.98 -10.84
C SER A 128 0.81 17.95 -11.72
N ASP A 129 0.03 18.67 -12.53
CA ASP A 129 0.46 19.88 -13.24
C ASP A 129 -0.24 21.09 -12.61
N THR A 130 0.39 21.68 -11.59
CA THR A 130 -0.17 22.82 -10.86
C THR A 130 -0.14 24.12 -11.65
N ASN A 131 0.75 24.23 -12.64
CA ASN A 131 0.91 25.42 -13.48
C ASN A 131 -0.02 25.40 -14.70
N ARG A 132 -0.61 24.24 -15.04
CA ARG A 132 -1.52 24.02 -16.17
C ARG A 132 -0.84 24.28 -17.52
N ASP A 133 0.44 23.95 -17.62
CA ASP A 133 1.26 24.10 -18.82
C ASP A 133 1.44 22.78 -19.61
N GLY A 134 0.77 21.71 -19.17
CA GLY A 134 0.86 20.37 -19.74
C GLY A 134 2.02 19.56 -19.20
N VAL A 135 2.75 20.06 -18.19
CA VAL A 135 3.97 19.44 -17.70
C VAL A 135 3.91 19.16 -16.20
N ILE A 136 4.19 17.90 -15.83
CA ILE A 136 4.27 17.50 -14.42
C ILE A 136 5.33 18.34 -13.70
N ASN A 137 4.90 18.97 -12.62
CA ASN A 137 5.71 19.85 -11.78
C ASN A 137 5.56 19.52 -10.28
N HIS A 138 4.65 18.64 -9.91
CA HIS A 138 4.43 18.25 -8.53
C HIS A 138 4.17 16.75 -8.36
N VAL A 139 4.61 16.21 -7.22
CA VAL A 139 4.34 14.83 -6.78
C VAL A 139 3.92 14.83 -5.32
N SER A 140 3.00 13.94 -4.96
CA SER A 140 2.52 13.76 -3.58
C SER A 140 2.35 12.28 -3.27
N LEU A 141 2.53 11.89 -2.00
CA LEU A 141 2.23 10.55 -1.52
C LEU A 141 0.76 10.49 -1.10
N TYR A 142 -0.04 9.61 -1.71
CA TYR A 142 -1.41 9.35 -1.27
C TYR A 142 -1.38 8.53 0.02
N ILE A 143 -2.11 8.98 1.04
CA ILE A 143 -2.08 8.38 2.37
C ILE A 143 -3.43 7.76 2.78
N GLY A 144 -4.34 7.54 1.83
CA GLY A 144 -5.71 7.11 2.08
C GLY A 144 -6.66 8.25 2.43
N ASP A 145 -7.94 7.92 2.58
CA ASP A 145 -9.01 8.82 3.04
C ASP A 145 -9.10 10.17 2.30
N GLY A 146 -8.78 10.16 1.00
CA GLY A 146 -8.80 11.35 0.18
C GLY A 146 -7.70 12.36 0.54
N LYS A 147 -6.59 11.93 1.15
CA LYS A 147 -5.50 12.81 1.62
C LYS A 147 -4.16 12.50 0.97
N ILE A 148 -3.30 13.51 0.95
CA ILE A 148 -1.94 13.43 0.46
C ILE A 148 -0.94 14.02 1.46
N LEU A 149 0.26 13.45 1.50
CA LEU A 149 1.43 13.93 2.24
C LEU A 149 2.47 14.46 1.24
N HIS A 150 2.90 15.71 1.42
CA HIS A 150 3.82 16.37 0.47
C HIS A 150 4.47 17.63 1.05
N THR A 151 5.36 18.24 0.26
CA THR A 151 5.80 19.63 0.42
C THR A 151 5.87 20.30 -0.96
N TYR A 152 5.52 21.58 -1.07
CA TYR A 152 5.25 22.17 -2.40
C TYR A 152 5.59 23.66 -2.57
N ARG A 153 5.88 24.41 -1.50
CA ARG A 153 6.32 25.81 -1.62
C ARG A 153 7.02 26.31 -0.37
N VAL A 154 7.83 27.34 -0.53
CA VAL A 154 8.46 28.06 0.59
C VAL A 154 7.39 28.55 1.58
N GLY A 155 7.69 28.41 2.87
CA GLY A 155 6.78 28.75 3.97
C GLY A 155 5.79 27.63 4.33
N ILE A 156 5.63 26.61 3.49
CA ILE A 156 4.87 25.40 3.80
C ILE A 156 5.83 24.21 3.81
N GLY A 157 6.10 23.68 5.00
CA GLY A 157 6.90 22.47 5.15
C GLY A 157 6.17 21.22 4.67
N VAL A 158 6.70 20.05 5.03
CA VAL A 158 5.98 18.79 4.84
C VAL A 158 4.64 18.87 5.58
N THR A 159 3.57 18.60 4.87
CA THR A 159 2.19 18.75 5.35
C THR A 159 1.28 17.70 4.76
N ILE A 160 0.16 17.47 5.44
CA ILE A 160 -0.98 16.72 4.90
C ILE A 160 -1.98 17.71 4.32
N SER A 161 -2.53 17.40 3.16
CA SER A 161 -3.58 18.17 2.50
C SER A 161 -4.73 17.24 2.09
N GLU A 162 -5.94 17.79 1.99
CA GLU A 162 -7.04 17.12 1.26
C GLU A 162 -6.67 17.03 -0.22
N PHE A 163 -6.88 15.86 -0.81
CA PHE A 163 -6.75 15.62 -2.24
C PHE A 163 -8.10 15.76 -2.93
N GLU A 164 -9.10 14.98 -2.54
CA GLU A 164 -10.40 14.93 -3.22
C GLU A 164 -11.10 16.31 -3.20
N GLY A 165 -11.54 16.79 -4.37
CA GLY A 165 -12.19 18.09 -4.56
C GLY A 165 -11.26 19.31 -4.43
N SER A 166 -10.00 19.12 -4.08
CA SER A 166 -9.02 20.19 -3.87
C SER A 166 -8.40 20.70 -5.19
N THR A 167 -7.49 21.67 -5.09
CA THR A 167 -6.66 22.09 -6.23
C THR A 167 -5.80 20.94 -6.77
N TRP A 168 -5.32 20.04 -5.91
CA TRP A 168 -4.48 18.90 -6.29
C TRP A 168 -5.22 17.89 -7.16
N ASP A 169 -6.50 17.69 -6.88
CA ASP A 169 -7.41 16.88 -7.69
C ASP A 169 -7.65 17.55 -9.06
N LYS A 170 -7.92 18.86 -9.09
CA LYS A 170 -8.15 19.62 -10.33
C LYS A 170 -6.93 19.73 -11.24
N THR A 171 -5.74 19.43 -10.73
CA THR A 171 -4.46 19.44 -11.45
C THR A 171 -3.87 18.03 -11.59
N TYR A 172 -4.63 16.99 -11.22
CA TYR A 172 -4.23 15.61 -11.35
C TYR A 172 -3.90 15.25 -12.81
N VAL A 173 -2.76 14.58 -13.01
CA VAL A 173 -2.33 14.07 -14.32
C VAL A 173 -2.33 12.54 -14.32
N THR A 174 -1.64 11.92 -13.36
CA THR A 174 -1.49 10.45 -13.31
C THR A 174 -1.14 9.99 -11.89
N ALA A 175 -1.19 8.68 -11.66
CA ALA A 175 -0.75 8.04 -10.43
C ALA A 175 0.09 6.80 -10.73
N ARG A 176 1.08 6.54 -9.87
CA ARG A 176 1.99 5.39 -9.97
C ARG A 176 2.08 4.64 -8.65
N ARG A 177 2.02 3.31 -8.72
CA ARG A 177 2.37 2.40 -7.63
C ARG A 177 3.79 1.90 -7.83
N VAL A 178 4.68 2.29 -6.92
CA VAL A 178 6.10 1.89 -6.94
C VAL A 178 6.44 0.84 -5.88
N ILE A 179 5.51 0.57 -4.97
CA ILE A 179 5.61 -0.53 -4.01
C ILE A 179 5.37 -1.84 -4.77
N PRO A 180 6.31 -2.79 -4.75
CA PRO A 180 6.10 -4.12 -5.33
C PRO A 180 4.89 -4.79 -4.67
N ALA A 181 4.12 -5.56 -5.44
CA ALA A 181 3.11 -6.43 -4.84
C ALA A 181 3.82 -7.39 -3.87
N ASP A 182 3.30 -7.51 -2.65
CA ASP A 182 3.88 -8.34 -1.60
C ASP A 182 4.25 -9.71 -2.17
N THR A 183 5.55 -9.99 -2.29
CA THR A 183 6.01 -11.37 -2.27
C THR A 183 5.92 -11.78 -0.82
N SER A 184 4.73 -12.23 -0.43
CA SER A 184 4.37 -12.63 0.93
C SER A 184 5.51 -13.36 1.61
N SER A 185 6.01 -12.81 2.70
CA SER A 185 6.58 -13.56 3.82
C SER A 185 7.50 -14.73 3.46
N ASP A 186 8.66 -14.47 2.84
CA ASP A 186 9.79 -15.34 3.14
C ASP A 186 10.33 -14.93 4.51
N ASN A 187 9.66 -15.47 5.53
CA ASN A 187 10.15 -15.52 6.88
C ASN A 187 11.44 -16.33 6.82
N GLY A 188 12.59 -15.65 6.70
CA GLY A 188 13.92 -16.24 6.70
C GLY A 188 14.21 -16.98 8.01
N GLN A 189 13.57 -18.13 8.20
CA GLN A 189 14.10 -19.20 9.00
C GLN A 189 15.21 -19.85 8.18
N SER A 190 16.42 -19.67 8.67
CA SER A 190 17.53 -20.58 8.41
C SER A 190 17.06 -22.04 8.55
N GLN A 191 17.08 -22.78 7.43
CA GLN A 191 17.30 -24.23 7.40
C GLN A 191 18.73 -24.39 6.85
N THR A 192 19.76 -24.62 7.67
CA THR A 192 20.21 -25.92 8.19
C THR A 192 19.93 -27.11 7.27
N ASP A 193 20.73 -27.25 6.22
CA ASP A 193 20.96 -28.55 5.61
C ASP A 193 22.20 -29.19 6.26
N GLN A 194 21.95 -29.98 7.30
CA GLN A 194 22.81 -31.10 7.66
C GLN A 194 22.61 -32.19 6.61
N ALA A 195 23.57 -32.33 5.69
CA ALA A 195 23.75 -33.58 4.96
C ALA A 195 24.68 -34.48 5.78
N THR A 196 24.08 -35.34 6.61
CA THR A 196 24.73 -36.55 7.13
C THR A 196 24.60 -37.63 6.06
N THR A 197 25.67 -37.93 5.34
CA THR A 197 25.83 -39.21 4.64
C THR A 197 26.89 -40.01 5.38
N THR A 198 26.42 -40.96 6.17
CA THR A 198 27.16 -42.15 6.58
C THR A 198 27.48 -42.95 5.32
N ASP A 199 28.76 -43.02 4.96
CA ASP A 199 29.27 -44.09 4.10
C ASP A 199 30.26 -44.92 4.92
N ASP A 200 29.99 -46.22 4.90
CA ASP A 200 30.65 -47.24 5.70
C ASP A 200 32.10 -47.46 5.26
N LYS A 201 32.91 -47.83 6.26
CA LYS A 201 34.31 -48.24 6.11
C LYS A 201 34.42 -49.55 5.34
N GLU A 202 35.30 -49.60 4.36
CA GLU A 202 36.06 -50.82 4.07
C GLU A 202 37.53 -50.49 3.77
N SER A 203 38.41 -51.21 4.47
CA SER A 203 39.85 -51.07 4.56
C SER A 203 40.59 -51.52 3.31
N THR A 204 41.69 -50.84 2.95
CA THR A 204 42.93 -51.50 2.49
C THR A 204 44.09 -50.51 2.47
N ASP A 205 45.00 -50.72 3.42
CA ASP A 205 46.45 -50.84 3.30
C ASP A 205 47.33 -49.84 2.50
N MET A 206 48.52 -49.65 3.07
CA MET A 206 49.81 -49.18 2.52
C MET A 206 50.23 -47.71 2.69
N ASN A 207 51.13 -47.55 3.67
CA ASN A 207 52.53 -47.13 3.49
C ASN A 207 52.79 -45.79 2.77
N ASP A 208 53.36 -44.80 3.47
CA ASP A 208 54.80 -44.48 3.39
C ASP A 208 55.09 -43.04 3.88
N SER A 209 56.06 -42.97 4.78
CA SER A 209 56.99 -41.89 5.14
C SER A 209 56.83 -40.48 4.54
N GLY A 210 56.78 -39.48 5.42
CA GLY A 210 56.90 -38.08 4.99
C GLY A 210 56.93 -37.04 6.11
N LEU A 211 57.84 -37.19 7.07
CA LEU A 211 58.36 -36.05 7.84
C LEU A 211 58.82 -34.95 6.87
N PHE A 212 58.43 -33.69 7.06
CA PHE A 212 59.37 -32.56 7.09
C PHE A 212 58.66 -31.28 7.57
N PHE A 213 59.20 -30.75 8.67
CA PHE A 213 59.09 -29.36 9.13
C PHE A 213 59.56 -28.37 8.04
N PHE A 214 59.08 -27.12 8.05
CA PHE A 214 59.86 -25.92 8.40
C PHE A 214 59.02 -24.64 8.20
N TYR A 215 58.97 -23.84 9.28
CA TYR A 215 58.64 -22.39 9.44
C TYR A 215 57.34 -21.83 8.87
#